data_AF-A0A699YJB5-F1
#
_entry.id   AF-A0A699YJB5-F1
#
_cell.length_a   1.000
_cell.length_b   1.000
_cell.length_c   1.000
_cell.angle_alpha   90.00
_cell.angle_beta   90.00
_cell.angle_gamma   90.00
#
_symmetry.space_group_name_H-M   'P 1'
#
loop_
_entity.id
_entity.type
_entity.pdbx_description
1 polymer ?
#
loop_
_entity_poly.entity_id
_entity_poly.type
_entity_poly.pdbx_seq_one_letter_code
_entity_poly.pdbx_strand_id
1 'polypeptide(L)'
;MLSFALPTGHHANRLKTKKEKEDFWDKHGRGTLPLNALVCLAAPGDPLLFGTVVRREPKEMAEALPLVGVSFEAGRGLEQVLAWVGKTLAIKVLVQVSTNLLSIRPVLEGLQALPTVPLAEELVYGQAPQRTSYLSAAQVEAVVAQQQLDAQLAGRALDPSQAAALEHGLGQRVALIQGPPGTGKTFIGVMLSQAIVRHSQETILCVCYTNHALDQFLEALLDKGIKDIVRIGG
;
A
#
# COMPACT_ATOMS: atom_id res chain seq x y z
N MET A 1 -16.19 24.20 7.18
CA MET A 1 -16.20 23.43 8.45
C MET A 1 -17.59 22.83 8.62
N LEU A 2 -17.70 21.59 9.08
CA LEU A 2 -18.95 20.91 9.41
C LEU A 2 -19.01 20.73 10.93
N SER A 3 -20.15 21.08 11.53
CA SER A 3 -20.49 20.74 12.92
C SER A 3 -21.32 19.47 12.94
N PHE A 4 -21.06 18.56 13.88
CA PHE A 4 -21.80 17.30 13.96
C PHE A 4 -22.03 16.87 15.41
N ALA A 5 -23.04 16.03 15.62
CA ALA A 5 -23.22 15.32 16.88
C ALA A 5 -22.47 13.99 16.82
N LEU A 6 -21.75 13.65 17.88
CA LEU A 6 -21.16 12.33 18.02
C LEU A 6 -22.22 11.28 18.37
N PRO A 7 -22.02 10.00 18.00
CA PRO A 7 -22.85 8.91 18.47
C PRO A 7 -22.98 8.94 20.01
N THR A 8 -24.18 8.68 20.54
CA THR A 8 -24.47 8.79 21.98
C THR A 8 -23.49 8.01 22.87
N GLY A 9 -23.02 6.85 22.40
CA GLY A 9 -22.05 6.00 23.11
C GLY A 9 -20.57 6.43 23.00
N HIS A 10 -20.24 7.45 22.21
CA HIS A 10 -18.84 7.85 21.99
C HIS A 10 -18.19 8.38 23.28
N HIS A 11 -16.96 7.94 23.58
CA HIS A 11 -16.27 8.25 24.84
C HIS A 11 -16.17 9.75 25.13
N ALA A 12 -15.91 10.57 24.11
CA ALA A 12 -15.83 12.02 24.25
C ALA A 12 -17.09 12.68 24.83
N ASN A 13 -18.27 12.06 24.67
CA ASN A 13 -19.53 12.58 25.25
C ASN A 13 -19.59 12.42 26.78
N ARG A 14 -18.78 11.54 27.37
CA ARG A 14 -18.74 11.29 28.81
C ARG A 14 -17.82 12.28 29.55
N LEU A 15 -16.96 12.99 28.82
CA LEU A 15 -16.02 13.95 29.36
C LEU A 15 -16.72 15.27 29.68
N LYS A 16 -16.45 15.83 30.87
CA LYS A 16 -17.22 16.95 31.43
C LYS A 16 -16.60 18.30 31.11
N THR A 17 -15.28 18.40 31.15
CA THR A 17 -14.58 19.67 30.92
C THR A 17 -14.04 19.76 29.48
N LYS A 18 -13.91 20.99 28.97
CA LYS A 18 -13.32 21.25 27.65
C LYS A 18 -11.87 20.74 27.59
N LYS A 19 -11.10 20.96 28.65
CA LYS A 19 -9.70 20.50 28.75
C LYS A 19 -9.56 18.97 28.66
N GLU A 20 -10.39 18.21 29.37
CA GLU A 20 -10.40 16.74 29.27
C GLU A 20 -10.73 16.26 27.86
N LYS A 21 -11.67 16.94 27.18
CA LYS A 21 -12.02 16.64 25.78
C LYS A 21 -10.87 16.93 24.83
N GLU A 22 -10.21 18.08 24.99
CA GLU A 22 -9.03 18.44 24.17
C GLU A 22 -7.93 17.39 24.33
N ASP A 23 -7.59 17.02 25.58
CA ASP A 23 -6.59 15.99 25.88
C ASP A 23 -6.96 14.63 25.29
N PHE A 24 -8.25 14.25 25.36
CA PHE A 24 -8.76 13.03 24.72
C PHE A 24 -8.56 13.07 23.20
N TRP A 25 -8.93 14.16 22.53
CA TRP A 25 -8.84 14.26 21.07
C TRP A 25 -7.42 14.29 20.55
N ASP A 26 -6.48 14.79 21.35
CA ASP A 26 -5.05 14.80 21.05
C ASP A 26 -4.42 13.39 21.21
N LYS A 27 -4.71 12.71 22.31
CA LYS A 27 -4.02 11.46 22.70
C LYS A 27 -4.73 10.18 22.25
N HIS A 28 -6.05 10.14 22.31
CA HIS A 28 -6.83 8.91 22.17
C HIS A 28 -7.84 8.94 21.02
N GLY A 29 -8.32 10.12 20.63
CA GLY A 29 -9.34 10.27 19.60
C GLY A 29 -8.84 10.24 18.16
N ARG A 30 -7.57 9.92 17.91
CA ARG A 30 -6.93 9.99 16.57
C ARG A 30 -7.61 9.10 15.53
N GLY A 31 -8.26 8.01 15.93
CA GLY A 31 -8.98 7.11 15.02
C GLY A 31 -10.32 7.66 14.50
N THR A 32 -10.89 8.67 15.16
CA THR A 32 -12.17 9.29 14.76
C THR A 32 -11.90 10.52 13.91
N LEU A 33 -12.39 10.48 12.68
CA LEU A 33 -12.20 11.49 11.63
C LEU A 33 -10.74 11.95 11.55
N PRO A 34 -9.77 11.03 11.38
CA PRO A 34 -8.38 11.41 11.24
C PRO A 34 -8.21 12.35 10.05
N LEU A 35 -7.13 13.15 10.10
CA LEU A 35 -6.75 13.94 8.95
C LEU A 35 -6.63 13.03 7.73
N ASN A 36 -7.24 13.46 6.64
CA ASN A 36 -7.34 12.79 5.35
C ASN A 36 -8.21 11.53 5.29
N ALA A 37 -9.05 11.28 6.29
CA ALA A 37 -10.08 10.25 6.20
C ALA A 37 -11.04 10.53 5.04
N LEU A 38 -11.39 9.48 4.28
CA LEU A 38 -12.51 9.54 3.35
C LEU A 38 -13.80 9.54 4.17
N VAL A 39 -14.61 10.56 3.97
CA VAL A 39 -15.91 10.71 4.61
C VAL A 39 -17.00 10.80 3.57
N CYS A 40 -18.19 10.36 3.94
CA CYS A 40 -19.39 10.48 3.14
C CYS A 40 -20.45 11.20 3.95
N LEU A 41 -21.04 12.25 3.38
CA LEU A 41 -22.30 12.81 3.86
C LEU A 41 -23.44 12.06 3.17
N ALA A 42 -24.25 11.40 3.98
CA ALA A 42 -25.44 10.68 3.54
C ALA A 42 -26.70 11.36 4.07
N ALA A 43 -27.69 11.54 3.23
CA ALA A 43 -29.02 12.01 3.59
C ALA A 43 -30.09 11.21 2.82
N PRO A 44 -31.23 10.84 3.44
CA PRO A 44 -32.27 10.09 2.74
C PRO A 44 -32.79 10.84 1.51
N GLY A 45 -32.78 10.18 0.35
CA GLY A 45 -33.28 10.75 -0.91
C GLY A 45 -32.31 11.68 -1.64
N ASP A 46 -31.14 11.99 -1.06
CA ASP A 46 -30.08 12.74 -1.71
C ASP A 46 -28.94 11.81 -2.20
N PRO A 47 -28.18 12.19 -3.25
CA PRO A 47 -26.93 11.51 -3.60
C PRO A 47 -25.91 11.52 -2.46
N LEU A 48 -25.09 10.46 -2.40
CA LEU A 48 -23.96 10.39 -1.47
C LEU A 48 -22.89 11.42 -1.86
N LEU A 49 -22.45 12.21 -0.89
CA LEU A 49 -21.40 13.21 -1.09
C LEU A 49 -20.11 12.79 -0.41
N PHE A 50 -19.09 12.50 -1.21
CA PHE A 50 -17.77 12.11 -0.73
C PHE A 50 -16.89 13.34 -0.53
N GLY A 51 -16.15 13.34 0.58
CA GLY A 51 -15.18 14.37 0.89
C GLY A 51 -14.01 13.81 1.69
N THR A 52 -13.03 14.65 1.97
CA THR A 52 -11.83 14.31 2.72
C THR A 52 -11.67 15.25 3.89
N VAL A 53 -11.35 14.71 5.07
CA VAL A 53 -11.03 15.52 6.25
C VAL A 53 -9.72 16.28 5.99
N VAL A 54 -9.76 17.61 5.92
CA VAL A 54 -8.59 18.47 5.68
C VAL A 54 -8.17 19.26 6.91
N ARG A 55 -8.99 19.26 7.97
CA ARG A 55 -8.69 19.94 9.23
C ARG A 55 -9.40 19.26 10.39
N ARG A 56 -8.65 18.94 11.45
CA ARG A 56 -9.17 18.29 12.65
C ARG A 56 -8.35 18.68 13.87
N GLU A 57 -8.66 19.83 14.44
CA GLU A 57 -7.98 20.38 15.62
C GLU A 57 -8.58 19.82 16.92
N PRO A 58 -7.78 19.39 17.90
CA PRO A 58 -8.29 18.91 19.19
C PRO A 58 -9.21 19.91 19.90
N LYS A 59 -8.89 21.21 19.82
CA LYS A 59 -9.69 22.31 20.38
C LYS A 59 -11.08 22.41 19.75
N GLU A 60 -11.15 22.30 18.43
CA GLU A 60 -12.39 22.36 17.65
C GLU A 60 -13.26 21.10 17.85
N MET A 61 -12.60 19.95 18.04
CA MET A 61 -13.26 18.69 18.36
C MET A 61 -13.80 18.67 19.80
N ALA A 62 -13.25 19.48 20.70
CA ALA A 62 -13.66 19.55 22.11
C ALA A 62 -14.90 20.43 22.37
N GLU A 63 -15.41 21.13 21.37
CA GLU A 63 -16.61 21.95 21.48
C GLU A 63 -17.87 21.11 21.76
N ALA A 64 -18.96 21.78 22.15
CA ALA A 64 -20.25 21.12 22.40
C ALA A 64 -20.77 20.36 21.17
N LEU A 65 -20.58 20.94 19.99
CA LEU A 65 -20.69 20.28 18.70
C LEU A 65 -19.31 20.30 18.03
N PRO A 66 -18.61 19.16 17.96
CA PRO A 66 -17.31 19.07 17.31
C PRO A 66 -17.32 19.64 15.89
N LEU A 67 -16.25 20.33 15.54
CA LEU A 67 -16.04 20.93 14.23
C LEU A 67 -14.91 20.22 13.47
N VAL A 68 -15.18 19.87 12.21
CA VAL A 68 -14.18 19.26 11.30
C VAL A 68 -14.18 19.98 9.96
N GLY A 69 -13.00 20.18 9.38
CA GLY A 69 -12.87 20.68 8.01
C GLY A 69 -12.94 19.52 7.03
N VAL A 70 -13.91 19.56 6.11
CA VAL A 70 -14.04 18.59 5.02
C VAL A 70 -13.93 19.34 3.70
N SER A 71 -13.06 18.85 2.81
CA SER A 71 -13.00 19.28 1.43
C SER A 71 -13.79 18.30 0.57
N PHE A 72 -14.65 18.82 -0.29
CA PHE A 72 -15.34 18.04 -1.32
C PHE A 72 -14.61 18.25 -2.64
N GLU A 73 -14.68 17.28 -3.56
CA GLU A 73 -14.19 17.49 -4.91
C GLU A 73 -14.91 18.69 -5.56
N ALA A 74 -14.15 19.49 -6.31
CA ALA A 74 -14.69 20.63 -7.02
C ALA A 74 -15.75 20.20 -8.05
N GLY A 75 -16.91 20.84 -8.04
CA GLY A 75 -18.07 20.51 -8.88
C GLY A 75 -19.30 20.14 -8.05
N ARG A 76 -20.03 19.08 -8.48
CA ARG A 76 -21.36 18.72 -7.94
C ARG A 76 -21.41 18.58 -6.42
N GLY A 77 -20.32 18.15 -5.79
CA GLY A 77 -20.26 17.93 -4.34
C GLY A 77 -20.44 19.22 -3.53
N LEU A 78 -19.67 20.27 -3.85
CA LEU A 78 -19.75 21.53 -3.12
C LEU A 78 -21.08 22.26 -3.36
N GLU A 79 -21.56 22.28 -4.60
CA GLU A 79 -22.86 22.88 -4.94
C GLU A 79 -24.01 22.23 -4.19
N GLN A 80 -23.99 20.91 -4.05
CA GLN A 80 -25.02 20.16 -3.35
C GLN A 80 -24.95 20.34 -1.82
N VAL A 81 -23.74 20.41 -1.24
CA VAL A 81 -23.56 20.82 0.17
C VAL A 81 -24.08 22.24 0.39
N LEU A 82 -23.75 23.18 -0.49
CA LEU A 82 -24.23 24.56 -0.42
C LEU A 82 -25.76 24.65 -0.56
N ALA A 83 -26.38 23.85 -1.42
CA ALA A 83 -27.84 23.76 -1.55
C ALA A 83 -28.54 23.21 -0.29
N TRP A 84 -27.78 22.58 0.61
CA TRP A 84 -28.25 22.15 1.92
C TRP A 84 -28.05 23.20 3.02
N VAL A 85 -27.17 24.18 2.82
CA VAL A 85 -26.94 25.28 3.77
C VAL A 85 -28.25 26.08 3.92
N GLY A 86 -28.71 26.24 5.16
CA GLY A 86 -29.97 26.92 5.48
C GLY A 86 -31.21 26.02 5.46
N LYS A 87 -31.12 24.76 5.02
CA LYS A 87 -32.16 23.74 5.22
C LYS A 87 -31.83 22.93 6.47
N THR A 88 -32.84 22.55 7.26
CA THR A 88 -32.62 21.75 8.48
C THR A 88 -31.97 20.41 8.11
N LEU A 89 -30.70 20.22 8.47
CA LEU A 89 -29.89 19.02 8.19
C LEU A 89 -30.24 17.84 9.12
N ALA A 90 -31.50 17.73 9.58
CA ALA A 90 -31.89 16.90 10.73
C ALA A 90 -31.68 15.38 10.54
N ILE A 91 -31.39 14.92 9.32
CA ILE A 91 -31.18 13.50 9.00
C ILE A 91 -29.98 13.35 8.06
N LYS A 92 -28.85 13.99 8.37
CA LYS A 92 -27.61 13.81 7.61
C LYS A 92 -26.54 13.20 8.50
N VAL A 93 -25.96 12.11 8.03
CA VAL A 93 -24.91 11.37 8.77
C VAL A 93 -23.59 11.56 8.04
N LEU A 94 -22.56 11.96 8.80
CA LEU A 94 -21.18 11.90 8.34
C LEU A 94 -20.62 10.52 8.67
N VAL A 95 -20.38 9.73 7.64
CA VAL A 95 -19.82 8.38 7.75
C VAL A 95 -18.35 8.43 7.39
N GLN A 96 -17.48 7.95 8.28
CA GLN A 96 -16.09 7.68 7.94
C GLN A 96 -16.03 6.35 7.16
N VAL A 97 -15.63 6.41 5.89
CA VAL A 97 -15.67 5.27 4.97
C VAL A 97 -14.35 4.50 4.99
N SER A 98 -13.22 5.20 5.04
CA SER A 98 -11.90 4.56 5.21
C SER A 98 -10.88 5.53 5.81
N THR A 99 -9.96 5.00 6.61
CA THR A 99 -8.86 5.78 7.23
C THR A 99 -7.65 5.90 6.32
N ASN A 100 -7.59 5.17 5.20
CA ASN A 100 -6.36 4.96 4.44
C ASN A 100 -6.48 5.35 2.96
N LEU A 101 -7.48 6.14 2.55
CA LEU A 101 -7.58 6.55 1.13
C LEU A 101 -6.30 7.22 0.64
N LEU A 102 -5.63 8.02 1.48
CA LEU A 102 -4.34 8.61 1.11
C LEU A 102 -3.21 7.62 0.88
N SER A 103 -3.18 6.46 1.56
CA SER A 103 -2.12 5.49 1.30
C SER A 103 -2.28 4.86 -0.08
N ILE A 104 -3.50 4.86 -0.62
CA ILE A 104 -3.82 4.30 -1.94
C ILE A 104 -3.87 5.42 -3.00
N ARG A 105 -4.09 6.69 -2.62
CA ARG A 105 -4.21 7.82 -3.54
C ARG A 105 -3.03 7.95 -4.52
N PRO A 106 -1.75 7.92 -4.11
CA PRO A 106 -0.63 7.94 -5.05
C PRO A 106 -0.66 6.77 -6.04
N VAL A 107 -1.11 5.60 -5.59
CA VAL A 107 -1.28 4.42 -6.45
C VAL A 107 -2.40 4.66 -7.46
N LEU A 108 -3.54 5.20 -7.04
CA LEU A 108 -4.67 5.52 -7.94
C LEU A 108 -4.31 6.61 -8.94
N GLU A 109 -3.67 7.70 -8.51
CA GLU A 109 -3.19 8.77 -9.38
C GLU A 109 -2.17 8.22 -10.38
N GLY A 110 -1.25 7.36 -9.93
CA GLY A 110 -0.33 6.64 -10.79
C GLY A 110 -1.05 5.80 -11.84
N LEU A 111 -2.00 4.96 -11.43
CA LEU A 111 -2.80 4.12 -12.35
C LEU A 111 -3.60 4.94 -13.36
N GLN A 112 -4.17 6.07 -12.95
CA GLN A 112 -4.91 6.98 -13.84
C GLN A 112 -4.01 7.69 -14.85
N ALA A 113 -2.77 7.96 -14.48
CA ALA A 113 -1.79 8.61 -15.35
C ALA A 113 -1.07 7.64 -16.31
N LEU A 114 -1.22 6.32 -16.12
CA LEU A 114 -0.57 5.33 -16.99
C LEU A 114 -1.18 5.36 -18.40
N PRO A 115 -0.38 5.63 -19.47
CA PRO A 115 -0.87 5.61 -20.84
C PRO A 115 -1.19 4.19 -21.32
N THR A 116 -0.48 3.19 -20.79
CA THR A 116 -0.67 1.77 -21.04
C THR A 116 -0.36 0.99 -19.77
N VAL A 117 -0.92 -0.22 -19.66
CA VAL A 117 -0.62 -1.13 -18.55
C VAL A 117 0.70 -1.85 -18.88
N PRO A 118 1.77 -1.67 -18.08
CA PRO A 118 3.00 -2.44 -18.25
C PRO A 118 2.71 -3.94 -18.12
N LEU A 119 3.35 -4.77 -18.94
CA LEU A 119 3.18 -6.23 -18.93
C LEU A 119 1.72 -6.67 -19.18
N ALA A 120 0.93 -5.89 -19.92
CA ALA A 120 -0.48 -6.19 -20.19
C ALA A 120 -0.69 -7.55 -20.89
N GLU A 121 0.22 -7.93 -21.79
CA GLU A 121 0.18 -9.21 -22.49
C GLU A 121 0.13 -10.38 -21.50
N GLU A 122 1.03 -10.37 -20.52
CA GLU A 122 1.10 -11.41 -19.50
C GLU A 122 0.02 -11.25 -18.41
N LEU A 123 -0.19 -10.03 -17.90
CA LEU A 123 -1.01 -9.78 -16.71
C LEU A 123 -2.51 -9.59 -16.99
N VAL A 124 -2.87 -9.02 -18.14
CA VAL A 124 -4.27 -8.68 -18.49
C VAL A 124 -4.82 -9.67 -19.51
N TYR A 125 -4.01 -10.01 -20.52
CA TYR A 125 -4.43 -10.88 -21.62
C TYR A 125 -4.06 -12.35 -21.42
N GLY A 126 -3.30 -12.67 -20.36
CA GLY A 126 -2.93 -14.05 -20.02
C GLY A 126 -2.07 -14.74 -21.07
N GLN A 127 -1.29 -13.97 -21.84
CA GLN A 127 -0.35 -14.51 -22.82
C GLN A 127 0.84 -15.17 -22.10
N ALA A 128 1.50 -16.10 -22.79
CA ALA A 128 2.69 -16.76 -22.26
C ALA A 128 3.79 -15.72 -21.98
N PRO A 129 4.52 -15.82 -20.84
CA PRO A 129 5.56 -14.85 -20.52
C PRO A 129 6.66 -14.82 -21.57
N GLN A 130 6.96 -13.62 -22.07
CA GLN A 130 8.09 -13.46 -22.99
C GLN A 130 9.41 -13.42 -22.23
N ARG A 131 10.54 -13.52 -22.96
CA ARG A 131 11.87 -13.48 -22.36
C ARG A 131 12.26 -12.09 -21.87
N THR A 132 13.11 -12.07 -20.86
CA THR A 132 13.77 -10.86 -20.38
C THR A 132 14.80 -10.35 -21.39
N SER A 133 15.08 -9.05 -21.37
CA SER A 133 16.08 -8.42 -22.23
C SER A 133 17.47 -8.32 -21.59
N TYR A 134 17.56 -8.46 -20.27
CA TYR A 134 18.77 -8.20 -19.50
C TYR A 134 19.71 -9.42 -19.40
N LEU A 135 19.22 -10.64 -19.70
CA LEU A 135 20.03 -11.85 -19.83
C LEU A 135 19.59 -12.66 -21.05
N SER A 136 20.56 -13.17 -21.81
CA SER A 136 20.31 -14.14 -22.88
C SER A 136 20.04 -15.54 -22.32
N ALA A 137 19.43 -16.42 -23.14
CA ALA A 137 19.17 -17.82 -22.77
C ALA A 137 20.42 -18.54 -22.24
N ALA A 138 21.54 -18.41 -22.95
CA ALA A 138 22.81 -19.03 -22.57
C ALA A 138 23.36 -18.45 -21.26
N GLN A 139 23.16 -17.15 -21.00
CA GLN A 139 23.55 -16.56 -19.71
C GLN A 139 22.68 -17.07 -18.57
N VAL A 140 21.36 -17.21 -18.77
CA VAL A 140 20.46 -17.79 -17.76
C VAL A 140 20.89 -19.21 -17.42
N GLU A 141 21.10 -20.06 -18.43
CA GLU A 141 21.56 -21.44 -18.23
C GLU A 141 22.89 -21.50 -17.46
N ALA A 142 23.87 -20.67 -17.84
CA ALA A 142 25.16 -20.60 -17.17
C ALA A 142 25.05 -20.15 -15.71
N VAL A 143 24.22 -19.14 -15.42
CA VAL A 143 24.00 -18.63 -14.07
C VAL A 143 23.31 -19.67 -13.19
N VAL A 144 22.28 -20.36 -13.70
CA VAL A 144 21.59 -21.43 -12.95
C VAL A 144 22.55 -22.58 -12.66
N ALA A 145 23.36 -23.01 -13.64
CA ALA A 145 24.36 -24.05 -13.44
C ALA A 145 25.41 -23.66 -12.37
N GLN A 146 25.88 -22.41 -12.39
CA GLN A 146 26.80 -21.91 -11.38
C GLN A 146 26.17 -21.90 -9.99
N GLN A 147 24.92 -21.42 -9.85
CA GLN A 147 24.23 -21.40 -8.56
C GLN A 147 23.96 -22.81 -8.01
N GLN A 148 23.66 -23.78 -8.89
CA GLN A 148 23.52 -25.18 -8.50
C GLN A 148 24.82 -25.72 -7.90
N LEU A 149 25.96 -25.43 -8.55
CA LEU A 149 27.28 -25.86 -8.08
C LEU A 149 27.63 -25.19 -6.74
N ASP A 150 27.41 -23.89 -6.61
CA ASP A 150 27.69 -23.14 -5.38
C ASP A 150 26.85 -23.66 -4.20
N ALA A 151 25.57 -23.97 -4.45
CA ALA A 151 24.69 -24.56 -3.45
C ALA A 151 25.19 -25.95 -3.01
N GLN A 152 25.58 -26.80 -3.97
CA GLN A 152 26.14 -28.13 -3.69
C GLN A 152 27.41 -28.05 -2.85
N LEU A 153 28.31 -27.12 -3.16
CA LEU A 153 29.53 -26.88 -2.37
C LEU A 153 29.22 -26.40 -0.94
N ALA A 154 28.10 -25.69 -0.75
CA ALA A 154 27.59 -25.31 0.56
C ALA A 154 26.80 -26.43 1.28
N GLY A 155 26.81 -27.65 0.74
CA GLY A 155 26.12 -28.82 1.32
C GLY A 155 24.61 -28.80 1.12
N ARG A 156 24.10 -28.05 0.14
CA ARG A 156 22.67 -27.94 -0.17
C ARG A 156 22.42 -28.07 -1.67
N ALA A 157 21.82 -29.16 -2.13
CA ALA A 157 21.38 -29.24 -3.53
C ALA A 157 20.06 -28.48 -3.72
N LEU A 158 19.92 -27.69 -4.78
CA LEU A 158 18.60 -27.19 -5.17
C LEU A 158 17.80 -28.36 -5.71
N ASP A 159 16.56 -28.46 -5.27
CA ASP A 159 15.62 -29.40 -5.86
C ASP A 159 15.21 -28.94 -7.28
N PRO A 160 14.65 -29.83 -8.12
CA PRO A 160 14.28 -29.48 -9.48
C PRO A 160 13.30 -28.31 -9.59
N SER A 161 12.40 -28.13 -8.62
CA SER A 161 11.44 -27.01 -8.62
C SER A 161 12.12 -25.67 -8.31
N GLN A 162 13.13 -25.68 -7.44
CA GLN A 162 13.96 -24.51 -7.14
C GLN A 162 14.83 -24.10 -8.34
N ALA A 163 15.44 -25.07 -9.02
CA ALA A 163 16.20 -24.81 -10.24
C ALA A 163 15.31 -24.23 -11.35
N ALA A 164 14.12 -24.82 -11.56
CA ALA A 164 13.14 -24.28 -12.51
C ALA A 164 12.65 -22.88 -12.12
N ALA A 165 12.46 -22.60 -10.82
CA ALA A 165 12.07 -21.29 -10.34
C ALA A 165 13.15 -20.22 -10.62
N LEU A 166 14.44 -20.58 -10.51
CA LEU A 166 15.55 -19.70 -10.90
C LEU A 166 15.58 -19.44 -12.39
N GLU A 167 15.47 -20.49 -13.21
CA GLU A 167 15.47 -20.39 -14.67
C GLU A 167 14.32 -19.50 -15.16
N HIS A 168 13.10 -19.75 -14.69
CA HIS A 168 11.93 -18.94 -15.01
C HIS A 168 12.07 -17.50 -14.50
N GLY A 169 12.53 -17.31 -13.26
CA GLY A 169 12.68 -15.97 -12.67
C GLY A 169 13.72 -15.09 -13.37
N LEU A 170 14.78 -15.68 -13.93
CA LEU A 170 15.81 -14.95 -14.70
C LEU A 170 15.44 -14.80 -16.17
N GLY A 171 14.74 -15.79 -16.73
CA GLY A 171 14.47 -15.89 -18.16
C GLY A 171 13.18 -15.24 -18.62
N GLN A 172 12.18 -15.05 -17.74
CA GLN A 172 10.83 -14.58 -18.11
C GLN A 172 10.53 -13.19 -17.55
N ARG A 173 9.84 -12.35 -18.32
CA ARG A 173 9.38 -11.02 -17.87
C ARG A 173 8.42 -11.09 -16.69
N VAL A 174 7.64 -12.17 -16.62
CA VAL A 174 6.74 -12.47 -15.50
C VAL A 174 6.94 -13.93 -15.11
N ALA A 175 7.27 -14.14 -13.84
CA ALA A 175 7.38 -15.47 -13.25
C ALA A 175 6.62 -15.51 -11.92
N LEU A 176 5.87 -16.59 -11.71
CA LEU A 176 5.16 -16.85 -10.45
C LEU A 176 5.83 -18.01 -9.72
N ILE A 177 6.45 -17.72 -8.58
CA ILE A 177 7.09 -18.73 -7.74
C ILE A 177 6.19 -18.99 -6.54
N GLN A 178 5.57 -20.17 -6.54
CA GLN A 178 4.70 -20.62 -5.46
C GLN A 178 5.39 -21.72 -4.65
N GLY A 179 5.26 -21.65 -3.32
CA GLY A 179 5.76 -22.69 -2.43
C GLY A 179 5.09 -22.62 -1.05
N PRO A 180 4.82 -23.76 -0.40
CA PRO A 180 4.37 -23.82 0.99
C PRO A 180 5.30 -23.07 1.98
N PRO A 181 4.86 -22.83 3.23
CA PRO A 181 5.76 -22.33 4.27
C PRO A 181 7.00 -23.21 4.41
N GLY A 182 8.19 -22.60 4.53
CA GLY A 182 9.45 -23.33 4.70
C GLY A 182 10.12 -23.86 3.42
N THR A 183 9.52 -23.74 2.23
CA THR A 183 10.10 -24.30 0.98
C THR A 183 11.17 -23.42 0.31
N GLY A 184 11.81 -22.53 1.05
CA GLY A 184 12.94 -21.74 0.53
C GLY A 184 12.60 -20.60 -0.43
N LYS A 185 11.36 -20.09 -0.46
CA LYS A 185 10.99 -18.93 -1.33
C LYS A 185 11.93 -17.72 -1.15
N THR A 186 12.24 -17.36 0.10
CA THR A 186 13.18 -16.27 0.41
C THR A 186 14.57 -16.59 -0.13
N PHE A 187 15.03 -17.83 0.03
CA PHE A 187 16.32 -18.28 -0.48
C PHE A 187 16.40 -18.19 -2.01
N ILE A 188 15.35 -18.59 -2.73
CA ILE A 188 15.25 -18.44 -4.18
C ILE A 188 15.22 -16.96 -4.58
N GLY A 189 14.44 -16.12 -3.90
CA GLY A 189 14.38 -14.68 -4.17
C GLY A 189 15.74 -13.99 -3.98
N VAL A 190 16.50 -14.39 -2.96
CA VAL A 190 17.87 -13.90 -2.72
C VAL A 190 18.81 -14.33 -3.84
N MET A 191 18.73 -15.60 -4.28
CA MET A 191 19.54 -16.10 -5.40
C MET A 191 19.20 -15.42 -6.73
N LEU A 192 17.91 -15.17 -7.01
CA LEU A 192 17.47 -14.38 -8.17
C LEU A 192 18.03 -12.97 -8.14
N SER A 193 17.89 -12.28 -7.01
CA SER A 193 18.36 -10.90 -6.85
C SER A 193 19.87 -10.81 -7.00
N GLN A 194 20.60 -11.76 -6.40
CA GLN A 194 22.05 -11.86 -6.53
C GLN A 194 22.48 -12.09 -7.98
N ALA A 195 21.78 -12.97 -8.71
CA ALA A 195 22.06 -13.23 -10.11
C ALA A 195 21.84 -11.98 -10.98
N ILE A 196 20.70 -11.32 -10.84
CA ILE A 196 20.38 -10.13 -11.64
C ILE A 196 21.39 -9.02 -11.38
N VAL A 197 21.71 -8.71 -10.11
CA VAL A 197 22.67 -7.64 -9.76
C VAL A 197 24.08 -7.94 -10.27
N ARG A 198 24.51 -9.22 -10.26
CA ARG A 198 25.88 -9.58 -10.65
C ARG A 198 26.07 -9.78 -12.15
N HIS A 199 25.01 -10.13 -12.88
CA HIS A 199 25.10 -10.51 -14.28
C HIS A 199 24.37 -9.56 -15.24
N SER A 200 23.77 -8.48 -14.73
CA SER A 200 23.15 -7.42 -15.53
C SER A 200 23.50 -6.03 -15.00
N GLN A 201 23.07 -5.00 -15.71
CA GLN A 201 23.18 -3.59 -15.29
C GLN A 201 21.86 -3.07 -14.67
N GLU A 202 20.91 -3.96 -14.40
CA GLU A 202 19.57 -3.60 -13.94
C GLU A 202 19.55 -3.28 -12.44
N THR A 203 18.67 -2.35 -12.06
CA THR A 203 18.36 -2.07 -10.66
C THR A 203 17.10 -2.83 -10.23
N ILE A 204 17.13 -3.46 -9.06
CA ILE A 204 16.00 -4.25 -8.55
C ILE A 204 15.17 -3.42 -7.58
N LEU A 205 13.85 -3.37 -7.82
CA LEU A 205 12.88 -2.88 -6.85
C LEU A 205 12.29 -4.08 -6.08
N CYS A 206 12.62 -4.18 -4.79
CA CYS A 206 12.05 -5.20 -3.90
C CYS A 206 10.82 -4.65 -3.17
N VAL A 207 9.66 -5.30 -3.34
CA VAL A 207 8.41 -4.92 -2.68
C VAL A 207 7.90 -6.09 -1.83
N CYS A 208 7.55 -5.83 -0.58
CA CYS A 208 6.96 -6.81 0.34
C CYS A 208 5.74 -6.22 1.04
N TYR A 209 4.81 -7.09 1.47
CA TYR A 209 3.59 -6.65 2.15
C TYR A 209 3.86 -6.07 3.56
N THR A 210 4.91 -6.54 4.25
CA THR A 210 5.26 -6.06 5.59
C THR A 210 6.70 -5.58 5.65
N ASN A 211 6.94 -4.57 6.48
CA ASN A 211 8.28 -4.05 6.76
C ASN A 211 9.23 -5.16 7.24
N HIS A 212 8.75 -6.01 8.15
CA HIS A 212 9.53 -7.11 8.70
C HIS A 212 9.98 -8.13 7.63
N ALA A 213 9.10 -8.49 6.68
CA ALA A 213 9.48 -9.38 5.59
C ALA A 213 10.51 -8.73 4.65
N LEU A 214 10.38 -7.43 4.39
CA LEU A 214 11.36 -6.68 3.61
C LEU A 214 12.72 -6.65 4.33
N ASP A 215 12.74 -6.35 5.64
CA ASP A 215 13.98 -6.31 6.44
C ASP A 215 14.74 -7.63 6.35
N GLN A 216 14.06 -8.75 6.61
CA GLN A 216 14.66 -10.08 6.52
C GLN A 216 15.22 -10.39 5.13
N PHE A 217 14.53 -9.94 4.07
CA PHE A 217 15.00 -10.13 2.71
C PHE A 217 16.28 -9.31 2.42
N LEU A 218 16.31 -8.05 2.84
CA LEU A 218 17.48 -7.17 2.65
C LEU A 218 18.68 -7.63 3.49
N GLU A 219 18.47 -8.08 4.73
CA GLU A 219 19.52 -8.68 5.57
C GLU A 219 20.15 -9.89 4.87
N ALA A 220 19.33 -10.77 4.28
CA ALA A 220 19.84 -11.92 3.53
C ALA A 220 20.63 -11.52 2.27
N LEU A 221 20.30 -10.39 1.63
CA LEU A 221 21.11 -9.85 0.52
C LEU A 221 22.45 -9.28 1.00
N LEU A 222 22.46 -8.60 2.15
CA LEU A 222 23.68 -8.08 2.77
C LEU A 222 24.64 -9.21 3.15
N ASP A 223 24.12 -10.31 3.72
CA ASP A 223 24.89 -11.53 4.02
C ASP A 223 25.51 -12.16 2.76
N LYS A 224 24.89 -11.94 1.59
CA LYS A 224 25.40 -12.35 0.28
C LYS A 224 26.31 -11.33 -0.39
N GLY A 225 26.66 -10.26 0.32
CA GLY A 225 27.61 -9.24 -0.11
C GLY A 225 27.03 -8.17 -1.04
N ILE A 226 25.70 -8.10 -1.21
CA ILE A 226 25.04 -7.02 -1.94
C ILE A 226 24.87 -5.85 -0.99
N LYS A 227 25.67 -4.78 -1.17
CA LYS A 227 25.76 -3.66 -0.23
C LYS A 227 25.14 -2.37 -0.75
N ASP A 228 24.96 -2.24 -2.05
CA ASP A 228 24.33 -1.07 -2.67
C ASP A 228 22.81 -1.21 -2.62
N ILE A 229 22.25 -0.98 -1.42
CA ILE A 229 20.82 -1.16 -1.11
C ILE A 229 20.30 0.12 -0.47
N VAL A 230 19.18 0.63 -1.01
CA VAL A 230 18.43 1.75 -0.42
C VAL A 230 17.08 1.23 0.06
N ARG A 231 16.80 1.34 1.37
CA ARG A 231 15.49 1.03 1.95
C ARG A 231 14.64 2.28 2.03
N ILE A 232 13.48 2.27 1.37
CA ILE A 232 12.51 3.37 1.37
C ILE A 232 11.30 2.99 2.22
N GLY A 233 10.93 3.88 3.16
CA GLY A 233 9.78 3.69 4.05
C GLY A 233 10.17 3.16 5.44
N GLY A 234 9.41 3.59 6.44
CA GLY A 234 9.57 3.29 7.87
C GLY A 234 8.28 3.55 8.63
#